data_AF-A0A7H8QMK1-F1
#
_entry.id   AF-A0A7H8QMK1-F1
#
_cell.length_a   1.000
_cell.length_b   1.000
_cell.length_c   1.000
_cell.angle_alpha   90.00
_cell.angle_beta   90.00
_cell.angle_gamma   90.00
#
_symmetry.space_group_name_H-M   'P 1'
#
loop_
_entity.id
_entity.type
_entity.pdbx_description
1 polymer ?
#
loop_
_entity_poly.entity_id
_entity_poly.type
_entity_poly.pdbx_seq_one_letter_code
_entity_poly.pdbx_strand_id
1 'polypeptide(L)'
;MSTLEEVLLTRHRLSEYHVYREHAGKGHICITPFSDITKEPGYKKKKKSKTELEHEPEYNSIHHKLDTNNSYFIHRPLITSWHDPPRTLRRGDTRAGEPVCIINSAACWKEWNIQFTPDLKHIIDPRGLVRWENRSRPDNSTAHDDHAIRGFKVRSWRSWGETGKEYHRQVNARRKAALHEQGQKDEEEEHYEPVAADEAVHLTWSSPFSLKSTRRYEFEYAGIQFFWEGTSDVPLQTPSDKWSRRLMPFNHLKLMARSTRQEKLFVGQYVCSLSPMKYGRLWIFDSVIQDLLEESREKLDPDFDVRKTRVYDLVMATAMCMIIGEWQKRMTVQLIFIILLQGAGVTYSS
;
A
#
# COMPACT_ATOMS: atom_id res chain seq x y z
N MET A 1 5.92 -17.93 25.08
CA MET A 1 5.47 -18.33 23.73
C MET A 1 4.85 -17.10 23.10
N SER A 2 5.13 -16.82 21.84
CA SER A 2 4.49 -15.71 21.12
C SER A 2 3.01 -16.01 20.89
N THR A 3 2.14 -15.01 20.91
CA THR A 3 0.71 -15.15 20.54
C THR A 3 0.59 -15.74 19.14
N LEU A 4 1.49 -15.35 18.23
CA LEU A 4 1.56 -15.92 16.89
C LEU A 4 1.98 -17.39 16.92
N GLU A 5 2.94 -17.79 17.76
CA GLU A 5 3.33 -19.20 17.88
C GLU A 5 2.17 -20.07 18.38
N GLU A 6 1.39 -19.58 19.34
CA GLU A 6 0.19 -20.25 19.82
C GLU A 6 -0.86 -20.41 18.71
N VAL A 7 -1.15 -19.33 17.96
CA VAL A 7 -2.11 -19.38 16.85
C VAL A 7 -1.62 -20.26 15.70
N LEU A 8 -0.32 -20.25 15.40
CA LEU A 8 0.30 -21.14 14.41
C LEU A 8 0.16 -22.62 14.80
N LEU A 9 0.19 -22.93 16.10
CA LEU A 9 -0.01 -24.30 16.60
C LEU A 9 -1.46 -24.77 16.49
N THR A 10 -2.44 -23.85 16.53
CA THR A 10 -3.88 -24.15 16.45
C THR A 10 -4.44 -24.45 15.06
N ARG A 11 -3.59 -24.66 14.03
CA ARG A 11 -3.98 -25.07 12.65
C ARG A 11 -4.96 -24.11 11.94
N HIS A 12 -4.93 -22.82 12.24
CA HIS A 12 -5.67 -21.84 11.44
C HIS A 12 -5.12 -21.79 10.01
N ARG A 13 -6.02 -21.66 9.02
CA ARG A 13 -5.63 -21.35 7.64
C ARG A 13 -4.98 -19.97 7.64
N LEU A 14 -3.73 -19.89 7.19
CA LEU A 14 -2.89 -18.70 7.26
C LEU A 14 -2.32 -18.37 5.88
N SER A 15 -2.37 -17.09 5.53
CA SER A 15 -1.64 -16.54 4.39
C SER A 15 -0.44 -15.73 4.87
N GLU A 16 0.75 -16.05 4.34
CA GLU A 16 1.97 -15.26 4.54
C GLU A 16 2.29 -14.46 3.28
N TYR A 17 2.58 -13.18 3.44
CA TYR A 17 3.00 -12.29 2.37
C TYR A 17 4.34 -11.64 2.70
N HIS A 18 5.18 -11.58 1.68
CA HIS A 18 6.44 -10.86 1.67
C HIS A 18 6.24 -9.50 1.00
N VAL A 19 6.62 -8.44 1.72
CA VAL A 19 6.43 -7.06 1.25
C VAL A 19 7.77 -6.52 0.76
N TYR A 20 7.91 -6.37 -0.55
CA TYR A 20 9.14 -5.94 -1.22
C TYR A 20 9.01 -4.54 -1.84
N ARG A 21 10.14 -3.85 -1.92
CA ARG A 21 10.30 -2.71 -2.82
C ARG A 21 10.55 -3.21 -4.22
N GLU A 22 9.85 -2.64 -5.18
CA GLU A 22 10.06 -2.98 -6.59
C GLU A 22 11.43 -2.46 -7.06
N HIS A 23 11.66 -1.15 -6.87
CA HIS A 23 12.89 -0.47 -7.22
C HIS A 23 13.21 0.61 -6.20
N ALA A 24 14.51 0.79 -5.91
CA ALA A 24 14.98 1.93 -5.14
C ALA A 24 14.52 3.24 -5.79
N GLY A 25 13.78 4.07 -5.04
CA GLY A 25 13.37 5.42 -5.45
C GLY A 25 12.01 5.55 -6.17
N LYS A 26 11.40 4.47 -6.68
CA LYS A 26 10.08 4.58 -7.36
C LYS A 26 8.87 4.46 -6.41
N GLY A 27 9.09 4.00 -5.17
CA GLY A 27 8.04 3.92 -4.16
C GLY A 27 6.93 2.89 -4.41
N HIS A 28 7.07 2.04 -5.45
CA HIS A 28 6.20 0.90 -5.69
C HIS A 28 6.51 -0.24 -4.71
N ILE A 29 5.46 -0.97 -4.33
CA ILE A 29 5.55 -2.10 -3.40
C ILE A 29 4.93 -3.31 -4.05
N CYS A 30 5.67 -4.41 -4.07
CA CYS A 30 5.18 -5.73 -4.47
C CYS A 30 4.92 -6.55 -3.21
N ILE A 31 3.77 -7.20 -3.13
CA ILE A 31 3.32 -8.01 -2.01
C ILE A 31 3.00 -9.37 -2.58
N THR A 32 3.73 -10.39 -2.17
CA THR A 32 3.67 -11.71 -2.80
C THR A 32 3.79 -12.80 -1.75
N PRO A 33 3.09 -13.93 -1.89
CA PRO A 33 3.28 -15.07 -0.99
C PRO A 33 4.65 -15.74 -1.17
N PHE A 34 5.41 -15.36 -2.21
CA PHE A 34 6.69 -15.97 -2.54
C PHE A 34 7.87 -15.16 -2.01
N SER A 35 8.84 -15.85 -1.43
CA SER A 35 10.09 -15.24 -1.01
C SER A 35 11.03 -14.98 -2.19
N ASP A 36 11.49 -13.74 -2.37
CA ASP A 36 12.55 -13.38 -3.31
C ASP A 36 13.91 -13.35 -2.61
N ILE A 37 14.70 -14.42 -2.83
CA ILE A 37 16.03 -14.62 -2.24
C ILE A 37 16.96 -13.44 -2.56
N THR A 38 16.82 -12.80 -3.72
CA THR A 38 17.70 -11.69 -4.13
C THR A 38 17.46 -10.42 -3.31
N LYS A 39 16.30 -10.30 -2.67
CA LYS A 39 15.90 -9.17 -1.82
C LYS A 39 15.97 -9.49 -0.33
N GLU A 40 16.32 -10.73 0.05
CA GLU A 40 16.48 -11.13 1.45
C GLU A 40 17.78 -10.57 2.07
N PRO A 41 17.78 -10.30 3.39
CA PRO A 41 18.96 -9.79 4.07
C PRO A 41 20.12 -10.80 4.01
N GLY A 42 21.33 -10.30 3.74
CA GLY A 42 22.53 -11.13 3.66
C GLY A 42 22.83 -11.72 2.28
N TYR A 43 21.94 -11.53 1.29
CA TYR A 43 22.24 -11.88 -0.09
C TYR A 43 23.42 -11.05 -0.62
N LYS A 44 24.57 -11.70 -0.79
CA LYS A 44 25.73 -11.11 -1.47
C LYS A 44 25.61 -11.46 -2.95
N LYS A 45 25.27 -10.49 -3.79
CA LYS A 45 25.30 -10.64 -5.25
C LYS A 45 26.73 -11.01 -5.64
N LYS A 46 27.00 -12.29 -5.86
CA LYS A 46 28.27 -12.73 -6.48
C LYS A 46 28.33 -12.01 -7.83
N LYS A 47 29.44 -11.33 -8.12
CA LYS A 47 29.70 -10.78 -9.47
C LYS A 47 29.81 -11.97 -10.43
N LYS A 48 28.67 -12.45 -10.92
CA LYS A 48 28.64 -13.46 -11.98
C LYS A 48 29.08 -12.80 -13.28
N SER A 49 29.90 -13.52 -14.05
CA SER A 49 30.29 -13.13 -15.39
C SER A 49 29.06 -13.10 -16.30
N LYS A 50 29.12 -12.29 -17.37
CA LYS A 50 28.01 -12.07 -18.31
C LYS A 50 27.46 -13.36 -18.94
N THR A 51 28.27 -14.43 -18.96
CA THR A 51 27.94 -15.76 -19.50
C THR A 51 27.09 -16.63 -18.56
N GLU A 52 27.12 -16.39 -17.24
CA GLU A 52 26.33 -17.16 -16.26
C GLU A 52 24.93 -16.58 -16.00
N LEU A 53 24.65 -15.37 -16.51
CA LEU A 53 23.33 -14.72 -16.40
C LEU A 53 22.29 -15.30 -17.37
N GLU A 54 22.72 -16.00 -18.40
CA GLU A 54 21.83 -16.70 -19.34
C GLU A 54 21.34 -18.06 -18.79
N HIS A 55 21.92 -18.53 -17.68
CA HIS A 55 21.52 -19.74 -16.94
C HIS A 55 21.07 -19.39 -15.50
N GLU A 56 20.25 -18.34 -15.32
CA GLU A 56 19.44 -18.22 -14.10
C GLU A 56 18.43 -19.38 -14.07
N PRO A 57 18.23 -20.04 -12.91
CA PRO A 57 17.42 -21.24 -12.86
C PRO A 57 15.96 -20.86 -13.21
N GLU A 58 15.45 -21.54 -14.23
CA GLU A 58 14.05 -21.58 -14.68
C GLU A 58 13.03 -21.65 -13.52
N TYR A 59 13.48 -22.16 -12.36
CA TYR A 59 12.78 -22.24 -11.08
C TYR A 59 12.18 -20.90 -10.58
N ASN A 60 12.89 -19.76 -10.71
CA ASN A 60 12.35 -18.45 -10.29
C ASN A 60 11.28 -17.91 -11.26
N SER A 61 11.36 -18.29 -12.53
CA SER A 61 10.41 -17.86 -13.58
C SER A 61 9.10 -18.66 -13.53
N ILE A 62 9.19 -19.96 -13.20
CA ILE A 62 8.04 -20.86 -13.14
C ILE A 62 7.12 -20.52 -11.95
N HIS A 63 7.68 -20.25 -10.75
CA HIS A 63 6.86 -19.82 -9.61
C HIS A 63 6.26 -18.42 -9.76
N HIS A 64 6.90 -17.52 -10.52
CA HIS A 64 6.38 -16.16 -10.75
C HIS A 64 5.15 -16.11 -11.68
N LYS A 65 4.94 -17.14 -12.53
CA LYS A 65 3.84 -17.17 -13.49
C LYS A 65 2.58 -17.88 -12.99
N LEU A 66 2.70 -18.78 -12.02
CA LEU A 66 1.62 -19.74 -11.68
C LEU A 66 0.64 -19.25 -10.60
N ASP A 67 0.96 -18.22 -9.83
CA ASP A 67 0.08 -17.80 -8.71
C ASP A 67 0.09 -16.28 -8.46
N THR A 68 0.22 -15.49 -9.53
CA THR A 68 0.08 -14.02 -9.46
C THR A 68 -1.29 -13.59 -8.94
N ASN A 69 -2.29 -14.48 -8.97
CA ASN A 69 -3.65 -14.25 -8.49
C ASN A 69 -3.73 -13.89 -7.00
N ASN A 70 -2.76 -14.34 -6.20
CA ASN A 70 -2.70 -14.04 -4.77
C ASN A 70 -1.65 -12.95 -4.44
N SER A 71 -1.07 -12.28 -5.44
CA SER A 71 -0.16 -11.15 -5.20
C SER A 71 -0.91 -9.82 -5.22
N TYR A 72 -0.31 -8.80 -4.62
CA TYR A 72 -0.78 -7.42 -4.67
C TYR A 72 0.34 -6.47 -5.04
N PHE A 73 -0.03 -5.36 -5.66
CA PHE A 73 0.90 -4.31 -6.07
C PHE A 73 0.38 -2.93 -5.64
N ILE A 74 1.17 -2.22 -4.85
CA ILE A 74 0.94 -0.81 -4.57
C ILE A 74 1.65 0.02 -5.64
N HIS A 75 0.85 0.65 -6.48
CA HIS A 75 1.34 1.64 -7.42
C HIS A 75 1.32 3.02 -6.78
N ARG A 76 2.49 3.67 -6.68
CA ARG A 76 2.63 5.07 -6.33
C ARG A 76 2.89 5.88 -7.61
N PRO A 77 1.91 6.65 -8.12
CA PRO A 77 2.14 7.57 -9.21
C PRO A 77 3.21 8.59 -8.84
N LEU A 78 4.03 8.97 -9.81
CA LEU A 78 4.95 10.09 -9.69
C LEU A 78 4.44 11.18 -10.61
N ILE A 79 3.74 12.15 -10.03
CA ILE A 79 3.50 13.45 -10.63
C ILE A 79 4.41 14.45 -9.91
N THR A 80 4.80 15.54 -10.57
CA THR A 80 5.63 16.64 -10.01
C THR A 80 5.61 16.76 -8.49
N SER A 81 6.75 17.14 -7.92
CA SER A 81 7.05 17.25 -6.47
C SER A 81 6.09 18.04 -5.57
N TRP A 82 5.07 18.71 -6.11
CA TRP A 82 4.15 19.60 -5.38
C TRP A 82 2.78 18.95 -5.08
N HIS A 83 2.56 17.73 -5.56
CA HIS A 83 1.35 16.96 -5.28
C HIS A 83 1.74 15.60 -4.73
N ASP A 84 1.09 15.14 -3.65
CA ASP A 84 1.16 13.74 -3.23
C ASP A 84 -0.05 13.00 -3.82
N PRO A 85 0.09 12.35 -4.99
CA PRO A 85 -1.02 11.64 -5.59
C PRO A 85 -1.46 10.46 -4.72
N PRO A 86 -2.73 10.04 -4.81
CA PRO A 86 -3.16 8.81 -4.20
C PRO A 86 -2.38 7.62 -4.75
N ARG A 87 -2.21 6.61 -3.90
CA ARG A 87 -1.71 5.30 -4.32
C ARG A 87 -2.89 4.44 -4.76
N THR A 88 -2.61 3.41 -5.53
CA THR A 88 -3.62 2.42 -5.90
C THR A 88 -3.15 1.05 -5.48
N LEU A 89 -3.96 0.31 -4.71
CA LEU A 89 -3.77 -1.12 -4.51
C LEU A 89 -4.30 -1.85 -5.74
N ARG A 90 -3.54 -2.83 -6.23
CA ARG A 90 -3.89 -3.61 -7.41
C ARG A 90 -3.71 -5.10 -7.09
N ARG A 91 -4.57 -5.96 -7.63
CA ARG A 91 -4.36 -7.42 -7.63
C ARG A 91 -3.30 -7.78 -8.67
N GLY A 92 -2.46 -8.74 -8.34
CA GLY A 92 -1.27 -9.11 -9.12
C GLY A 92 0.01 -8.47 -8.59
N ASP A 93 1.13 -8.94 -9.12
CA ASP A 93 2.50 -8.54 -8.79
C ASP A 93 3.00 -7.35 -9.64
N THR A 94 2.20 -6.89 -10.61
CA THR A 94 2.60 -5.84 -11.55
C THR A 94 1.69 -4.61 -11.51
N ARG A 95 2.20 -3.52 -12.09
CA ARG A 95 1.44 -2.29 -12.33
C ARG A 95 0.25 -2.46 -13.27
N ALA A 96 0.24 -3.50 -14.11
CA ALA A 96 -0.88 -3.78 -15.01
C ALA A 96 -2.06 -4.48 -14.31
N GLY A 97 -1.86 -4.86 -13.05
CA GLY A 97 -2.89 -5.45 -12.20
C GLY A 97 -4.17 -4.61 -12.12
N GLU A 98 -5.28 -5.30 -11.89
CA GLU A 98 -6.58 -4.67 -11.71
C GLU A 98 -6.59 -3.83 -10.43
N PRO A 99 -6.91 -2.52 -10.51
CA PRO A 99 -6.97 -1.66 -9.34
C PRO A 99 -8.17 -2.05 -8.46
N VAL A 100 -7.88 -2.23 -7.17
CA VAL A 100 -8.85 -2.63 -6.14
C VAL A 100 -9.38 -1.43 -5.38
N CYS A 101 -8.48 -0.53 -4.98
CA CYS A 101 -8.84 0.65 -4.22
C CYS A 101 -7.86 1.81 -4.44
N ILE A 102 -8.33 3.01 -4.13
CA ILE A 102 -7.56 4.24 -4.09
C ILE A 102 -7.22 4.54 -2.63
N ILE A 103 -5.94 4.80 -2.35
CA ILE A 103 -5.43 5.09 -1.01
C ILE A 103 -4.96 6.54 -0.99
N ASN A 104 -5.74 7.40 -0.33
CA ASN A 104 -5.42 8.79 -0.09
C ASN A 104 -4.76 8.93 1.28
N SER A 105 -3.67 9.70 1.37
CA SER A 105 -3.02 10.03 2.63
C SER A 105 -3.25 11.49 2.97
N ALA A 106 -3.68 11.77 4.19
CA ALA A 106 -3.84 13.12 4.73
C ALA A 106 -2.98 13.33 6.00
N ALA A 107 -2.76 14.60 6.32
CA ALA A 107 -2.15 15.06 7.58
C ALA A 107 -0.86 14.32 7.98
N CYS A 108 0.06 14.10 7.04
CA CYS A 108 1.33 13.39 7.27
C CYS A 108 1.10 12.04 7.96
N TRP A 109 0.62 11.02 7.23
CA TRP A 109 0.44 9.61 7.69
C TRP A 109 -0.47 9.39 8.91
N LYS A 110 -1.16 10.42 9.40
CA LYS A 110 -2.12 10.32 10.51
C LYS A 110 -3.46 9.77 10.05
N GLU A 111 -3.87 10.12 8.84
CA GLU A 111 -5.19 9.81 8.30
C GLU A 111 -5.03 9.24 6.90
N TRP A 112 -5.80 8.19 6.63
CA TRP A 112 -5.86 7.57 5.32
C TRP A 112 -7.33 7.35 4.97
N ASN A 113 -7.70 7.75 3.76
CA ASN A 113 -9.02 7.47 3.20
C ASN A 113 -8.85 6.43 2.08
N ILE A 114 -9.44 5.26 2.28
CA ILE A 114 -9.38 4.11 1.37
C ILE A 114 -10.73 4.03 0.65
N GLN A 115 -10.72 4.27 -0.65
CA GLN A 115 -11.92 4.36 -1.48
C GLN A 115 -12.01 3.16 -2.43
N PHE A 116 -13.19 2.55 -2.48
CA PHE A 116 -13.50 1.42 -3.35
C PHE A 116 -14.59 1.78 -4.37
N THR A 117 -14.39 1.32 -5.60
CA THR A 117 -15.33 1.47 -6.73
C THR A 117 -15.16 0.25 -7.65
N PRO A 118 -16.21 -0.33 -8.24
CA PRO A 118 -16.12 -1.50 -9.12
C PRO A 118 -15.35 -1.17 -10.42
N ASP A 119 -15.53 0.02 -10.97
CA ASP A 119 -14.98 0.40 -12.30
C ASP A 119 -13.68 1.20 -12.23
N LEU A 120 -12.85 0.97 -11.20
CA LEU A 120 -11.55 1.67 -11.05
C LEU A 120 -10.66 1.54 -12.29
N LYS A 121 -10.74 0.41 -13.02
CA LYS A 121 -9.97 0.16 -14.24
C LYS A 121 -10.28 1.17 -15.35
N HIS A 122 -11.50 1.68 -15.43
CA HIS A 122 -11.94 2.59 -16.48
C HIS A 122 -11.63 4.06 -16.14
N ILE A 123 -11.71 4.42 -14.86
CA ILE A 123 -11.46 5.79 -14.39
C ILE A 123 -9.96 6.07 -14.14
N ILE A 124 -9.16 5.04 -13.85
CA ILE A 124 -7.72 5.19 -13.63
C ILE A 124 -6.97 5.15 -14.97
N ASP A 125 -6.17 6.18 -15.22
CA ASP A 125 -5.35 6.28 -16.42
C ASP A 125 -4.03 5.46 -16.32
N PRO A 126 -3.26 5.34 -17.41
CA PRO A 126 -1.98 4.64 -17.39
C PRO A 126 -0.88 5.28 -16.51
N ARG A 127 -1.09 6.47 -15.91
CA ARG A 127 -0.23 7.03 -14.87
C ARG A 127 -0.56 6.41 -13.50
N GLY A 128 -1.74 5.82 -13.36
CA GLY A 128 -2.27 5.29 -12.10
C GLY A 128 -3.03 6.34 -11.31
N LEU A 129 -3.58 7.35 -11.99
CA LEU A 129 -4.35 8.44 -11.42
C LEU A 129 -5.76 8.42 -11.97
N VAL A 130 -6.71 8.92 -11.20
CA VAL A 130 -8.06 9.14 -11.70
C VAL A 130 -8.02 10.23 -12.76
N ARG A 131 -8.66 9.93 -13.89
CA ARG A 131 -8.88 10.83 -15.02
C ARG A 131 -9.57 12.12 -14.56
N TRP A 132 -9.26 13.23 -15.22
CA TRP A 132 -9.81 14.52 -14.83
C TRP A 132 -11.32 14.59 -15.09
N GLU A 133 -11.74 13.91 -16.15
CA GLU A 133 -13.11 13.76 -16.62
C GLU A 133 -13.99 13.02 -15.60
N ASN A 134 -13.39 12.14 -14.79
CA ASN A 134 -14.08 11.29 -13.81
C ASN A 134 -14.05 11.82 -12.36
N ARG A 135 -13.70 13.09 -12.15
CA ARG A 135 -13.71 13.72 -10.82
C ARG A 135 -15.13 13.81 -10.27
N SER A 136 -15.34 13.53 -8.98
CA SER A 136 -16.70 13.56 -8.41
C SER A 136 -17.33 14.95 -8.42
N ARG A 137 -16.50 16.00 -8.28
CA ARG A 137 -16.95 17.40 -8.23
C ARG A 137 -16.31 18.25 -9.31
N PRO A 138 -17.03 19.20 -9.91
CA PRO A 138 -16.47 20.06 -10.96
C PRO A 138 -15.23 20.84 -10.51
N ASP A 139 -15.19 21.27 -9.25
CA ASP A 139 -14.10 22.01 -8.61
C ASP A 139 -12.93 21.12 -8.15
N ASN A 140 -13.05 19.80 -8.32
CA ASN A 140 -12.08 18.78 -7.88
C ASN A 140 -11.82 18.77 -6.36
N SER A 141 -12.73 19.33 -5.56
CA SER A 141 -12.66 19.31 -4.10
C SER A 141 -13.10 17.95 -3.57
N THR A 142 -12.40 17.47 -2.55
CA THR A 142 -12.81 16.31 -1.73
C THR A 142 -13.17 16.74 -0.31
N ALA A 143 -13.40 18.04 -0.09
CA ALA A 143 -13.72 18.55 1.24
C ALA A 143 -15.12 18.09 1.66
N HIS A 144 -15.21 17.60 2.91
CA HIS A 144 -16.46 17.19 3.57
C HIS A 144 -17.17 15.98 2.96
N ASP A 145 -16.51 15.22 2.10
CA ASP A 145 -17.09 14.06 1.45
C ASP A 145 -16.01 13.01 1.17
N ASP A 146 -16.12 11.92 1.91
CA ASP A 146 -15.13 10.85 1.91
C ASP A 146 -15.25 9.94 0.69
N HIS A 147 -16.39 9.99 0.01
CA HIS A 147 -16.64 9.28 -1.24
C HIS A 147 -16.20 10.10 -2.46
N ALA A 148 -15.90 11.39 -2.29
CA ALA A 148 -15.42 12.23 -3.37
C ALA A 148 -14.01 11.80 -3.85
N ILE A 149 -13.91 11.50 -5.13
CA ILE A 149 -12.71 11.11 -5.85
C ILE A 149 -12.12 12.32 -6.57
N ARG A 150 -10.84 12.56 -6.33
CA ARG A 150 -10.06 13.62 -6.97
C ARG A 150 -9.51 13.18 -8.33
N GLY A 151 -9.82 13.93 -9.38
CA GLY A 151 -9.26 13.76 -10.73
C GLY A 151 -7.95 14.55 -10.93
N PHE A 152 -7.12 14.08 -11.88
CA PHE A 152 -5.81 14.66 -12.16
C PHE A 152 -5.62 15.01 -13.65
N LYS A 153 -5.57 16.31 -13.95
CA LYS A 153 -5.36 16.79 -15.32
C LYS A 153 -4.00 16.36 -15.89
N VAL A 154 -3.96 16.04 -17.18
CA VAL A 154 -2.71 15.89 -17.94
C VAL A 154 -2.23 17.27 -18.36
N ARG A 155 -1.02 17.66 -17.94
CA ARG A 155 -0.43 18.96 -18.30
C ARG A 155 0.19 18.94 -19.69
N SER A 156 0.46 20.12 -20.23
CA SER A 156 1.20 20.30 -21.48
C SER A 156 2.70 19.99 -21.34
N TRP A 157 3.24 20.13 -20.13
CA TRP A 157 4.64 19.86 -19.80
C TRP A 157 4.78 18.75 -18.75
N ARG A 158 5.92 18.07 -18.77
CA ARG A 158 6.25 16.93 -17.90
C ARG A 158 7.60 17.13 -17.23
N SER A 159 7.66 16.82 -15.95
CA SER A 159 8.93 16.76 -15.21
C SER A 159 9.66 15.43 -15.43
N TRP A 160 10.96 15.43 -15.17
CA TRP A 160 11.78 14.22 -15.16
C TRP A 160 11.27 13.21 -14.12
N GLY A 161 11.25 11.92 -14.48
CA GLY A 161 10.85 10.83 -13.60
C GLY A 161 9.35 10.56 -13.46
N GLU A 162 8.46 11.39 -14.06
CA GLU A 162 7.02 11.18 -13.93
C GLU A 162 6.52 9.86 -14.55
N THR A 163 5.48 9.26 -13.97
CA THR A 163 4.85 8.04 -14.51
C THR A 163 4.00 8.32 -15.75
N GLY A 164 3.88 7.34 -16.66
CA GLY A 164 2.99 7.41 -17.83
C GLY A 164 3.43 8.35 -18.96
N LYS A 165 4.73 8.37 -19.26
CA LYS A 165 5.34 9.19 -20.34
C LYS A 165 4.64 9.05 -21.69
N GLU A 166 4.30 7.82 -22.06
CA GLU A 166 3.67 7.53 -23.34
C GLU A 166 2.24 8.07 -23.41
N TYR A 167 1.45 7.86 -22.36
CA TYR A 167 0.11 8.43 -22.24
C TYR A 167 0.12 9.97 -22.33
N HIS A 168 1.05 10.63 -21.63
CA HIS A 168 1.21 12.09 -21.74
C HIS A 168 1.50 12.55 -23.18
N ARG A 169 2.36 11.82 -23.91
CA ARG A 169 2.65 12.13 -25.32
C ARG A 169 1.42 11.95 -26.20
N GLN A 170 0.67 10.87 -26.01
CA GLN A 170 -0.56 10.59 -26.77
C GLN A 170 -1.63 11.67 -26.53
N VAL A 171 -1.90 12.02 -25.27
CA VAL A 171 -2.89 13.06 -24.93
C VAL A 171 -2.51 14.41 -25.53
N ASN A 172 -1.25 14.83 -25.41
CA ASN A 172 -0.81 16.11 -25.96
C ASN A 172 -0.71 16.11 -27.49
N ALA A 173 -0.45 14.96 -28.12
CA ALA A 173 -0.53 14.82 -29.57
C ALA A 173 -1.97 14.98 -30.08
N ARG A 174 -2.95 14.36 -29.39
CA ARG A 174 -4.38 14.51 -29.71
C ARG A 174 -4.85 15.96 -29.57
N ARG A 175 -4.50 16.62 -28.47
CA ARG A 175 -4.81 18.06 -28.28
C ARG A 175 -4.23 18.94 -29.39
N LYS A 176 -3.01 18.66 -29.83
CA LYS A 176 -2.40 19.39 -30.95
C LYS A 176 -3.12 19.12 -32.27
N ALA A 177 -3.52 17.88 -32.54
CA ALA A 177 -4.29 17.53 -33.74
C ALA A 177 -5.67 18.22 -33.75
N ALA A 178 -6.40 18.18 -32.64
CA ALA A 178 -7.70 18.85 -32.50
C ALA A 178 -7.60 20.38 -32.73
N LEU A 179 -6.55 21.02 -32.20
CA LEU A 179 -6.28 22.44 -32.44
C LEU A 179 -6.03 22.77 -33.92
N HIS A 180 -5.42 21.86 -34.68
CA HIS A 180 -5.20 22.04 -36.11
C HIS A 180 -6.47 21.87 -36.94
N GLU A 181 -7.40 21.02 -36.50
CA GLU A 181 -8.64 20.71 -37.23
C GLU A 181 -9.76 21.72 -36.98
N GLN A 182 -9.88 22.28 -35.77
CA GLN A 182 -11.07 23.07 -35.37
C GLN A 182 -10.87 24.58 -35.27
N GLY A 183 -9.69 25.13 -35.63
CA GLY A 183 -9.54 26.58 -35.76
C GLY A 183 -9.99 27.38 -34.54
N GLN A 184 -9.48 27.02 -33.36
CA GLN A 184 -9.47 27.84 -32.14
C GLN A 184 -10.84 28.41 -31.68
N LYS A 185 -11.64 27.57 -31.02
CA LYS A 185 -12.50 27.83 -29.83
C LYS A 185 -13.63 26.80 -29.87
N ASP A 186 -13.50 25.77 -29.05
CA ASP A 186 -14.25 25.73 -27.81
C ASP A 186 -13.41 24.92 -26.83
N GLU A 187 -13.51 25.24 -25.54
CA GLU A 187 -13.08 24.31 -24.51
C GLU A 187 -13.80 23.00 -24.86
N GLU A 188 -13.07 21.96 -25.29
CA GLU A 188 -13.64 20.61 -25.43
C GLU A 188 -14.56 20.47 -24.23
N GLU A 189 -15.87 20.29 -24.44
CA GLU A 189 -16.78 19.85 -23.38
C GLU A 189 -16.17 18.53 -22.90
N GLU A 190 -15.23 18.64 -21.95
CA GLU A 190 -14.46 17.54 -21.40
C GLU A 190 -15.52 16.67 -20.77
N HIS A 191 -15.90 15.60 -21.48
CA HIS A 191 -17.02 14.73 -21.17
C HIS A 191 -17.01 14.43 -19.66
N TYR A 192 -17.92 15.08 -18.93
CA TYR A 192 -17.88 15.08 -17.47
C TYR A 192 -18.74 13.94 -16.96
N GLU A 193 -18.07 12.87 -16.52
CA GLU A 193 -18.71 11.69 -15.93
C GLU A 193 -18.33 11.61 -14.46
N PRO A 194 -19.04 12.32 -13.56
CA PRO A 194 -18.71 12.27 -12.15
C PRO A 194 -18.81 10.84 -11.63
N VAL A 195 -17.73 10.37 -11.01
CA VAL A 195 -17.68 9.07 -10.33
C VAL A 195 -17.39 9.32 -8.86
N ALA A 196 -18.15 8.69 -7.97
CA ALA A 196 -17.92 8.66 -6.53
C ALA A 196 -17.49 7.24 -6.10
N ALA A 197 -16.86 7.13 -4.93
CA ALA A 197 -16.60 5.84 -4.33
C ALA A 197 -17.89 5.24 -3.79
N ASP A 198 -18.11 3.95 -3.97
CA ASP A 198 -19.27 3.27 -3.35
C ASP A 198 -19.04 3.10 -1.86
N GLU A 199 -17.79 2.84 -1.48
CA GLU A 199 -17.36 2.64 -0.11
C GLU A 199 -16.11 3.47 0.15
N ALA A 200 -16.08 4.12 1.31
CA ALA A 200 -14.93 4.84 1.83
C ALA A 200 -14.66 4.40 3.27
N VAL A 201 -13.42 4.01 3.56
CA VAL A 201 -12.98 3.58 4.88
C VAL A 201 -11.87 4.51 5.37
N HIS A 202 -12.10 5.10 6.54
CA HIS A 202 -11.10 5.91 7.22
C HIS A 202 -10.25 5.07 8.16
N LEU A 203 -8.94 5.13 7.94
CA LEU A 203 -7.94 4.62 8.85
C LEU A 203 -7.26 5.81 9.55
N THR A 204 -7.50 5.93 10.85
CA THR A 204 -7.03 7.06 11.64
C THR A 204 -6.02 6.64 12.70
N TRP A 205 -4.99 7.45 12.91
CA TRP A 205 -4.03 7.27 13.99
C TRP A 205 -4.61 7.86 15.29
N SER A 206 -5.36 7.03 16.02
CA SER A 206 -6.13 7.42 17.20
C SER A 206 -5.33 8.08 18.34
N SER A 207 -4.07 7.72 18.55
CA SER A 207 -3.30 8.22 19.70
C SER A 207 -1.80 8.40 19.42
N PRO A 208 -1.39 9.44 18.67
CA PRO A 208 0.00 9.63 18.26
C PRO A 208 0.98 9.90 19.40
N PHE A 209 0.50 10.37 20.55
CA PHE A 209 1.33 10.82 21.67
C PHE A 209 1.08 10.09 23.00
N SER A 210 0.25 9.03 23.00
CA SER A 210 -0.01 8.26 24.22
C SER A 210 1.12 7.28 24.51
N LEU A 211 1.76 7.39 25.68
CA LEU A 211 2.82 6.48 26.15
C LEU A 211 2.43 4.99 26.10
N LYS A 212 1.13 4.66 26.23
CA LYS A 212 0.62 3.27 26.21
C LYS A 212 0.10 2.81 24.84
N SER A 213 -0.20 3.72 23.91
CA SER A 213 -0.86 3.39 22.64
C SER A 213 -0.42 4.27 21.46
N THR A 214 0.84 4.71 21.48
CA THR A 214 1.44 5.59 20.46
C THR A 214 1.29 5.09 19.02
N ARG A 215 0.97 3.81 18.80
CA ARG A 215 0.90 3.17 17.48
C ARG A 215 -0.38 2.38 17.34
N ARG A 216 -1.51 3.06 17.52
CA ARG A 216 -2.83 2.46 17.31
C ARG A 216 -3.56 3.16 16.18
N TYR A 217 -3.79 2.42 15.11
CA TYR A 217 -4.61 2.87 14.00
C TYR A 217 -5.92 2.12 13.99
N GLU A 218 -7.01 2.82 13.76
CA GLU A 218 -8.35 2.28 13.89
C GLU A 218 -9.13 2.54 12.61
N PHE A 219 -9.95 1.56 12.23
CA PHE A 219 -10.92 1.67 11.15
C PHE A 219 -12.12 0.76 11.46
N GLU A 220 -13.26 1.08 10.87
CA GLU A 220 -14.50 0.29 11.01
C GLU A 220 -14.95 -0.18 9.63
N TYR A 221 -15.41 -1.43 9.56
CA TYR A 221 -16.00 -1.98 8.35
C TYR A 221 -17.09 -3.00 8.71
N ALA A 222 -18.27 -2.88 8.09
CA ALA A 222 -19.42 -3.76 8.35
C ALA A 222 -19.78 -3.91 9.85
N GLY A 223 -19.62 -2.84 10.64
CA GLY A 223 -19.87 -2.86 12.09
C GLY A 223 -18.80 -3.58 12.92
N ILE A 224 -17.69 -4.01 12.30
CA ILE A 224 -16.54 -4.61 12.96
C ILE A 224 -15.46 -3.54 13.10
N GLN A 225 -14.99 -3.36 14.33
CA GLN A 225 -13.89 -2.45 14.62
C GLN A 225 -12.56 -3.16 14.48
N PHE A 226 -11.70 -2.63 13.62
CA PHE A 226 -10.34 -3.12 13.43
C PHE A 226 -9.33 -2.14 13.99
N PHE A 227 -8.25 -2.66 14.56
CA PHE A 227 -7.17 -1.84 15.06
C PHE A 227 -5.82 -2.48 14.85
N TRP A 228 -4.92 -1.73 14.21
CA TRP A 228 -3.50 -2.04 14.12
C TRP A 228 -2.80 -1.49 15.35
N GLU A 229 -2.24 -2.36 16.18
CA GLU A 229 -1.49 -2.00 17.39
C GLU A 229 0.00 -2.35 17.20
N GLY A 230 0.90 -1.49 17.70
CA GLY A 230 2.31 -1.84 17.85
C GLY A 230 2.49 -3.08 18.74
N THR A 231 3.42 -3.96 18.36
CA THR A 231 3.72 -5.17 19.15
C THR A 231 5.23 -5.40 19.26
N SER A 232 5.66 -5.89 20.43
CA SER A 232 7.02 -6.42 20.66
C SER A 232 7.07 -7.96 20.58
N ASP A 233 5.91 -8.58 20.38
CA ASP A 233 5.75 -10.03 20.31
C ASP A 233 6.09 -10.51 18.90
N VAL A 234 7.38 -10.77 18.65
CA VAL A 234 7.90 -11.15 17.32
C VAL A 234 8.32 -12.61 17.34
N PRO A 235 7.83 -13.44 16.39
CA PRO A 235 8.26 -14.83 16.27
C PRO A 235 9.76 -14.90 15.96
N LEU A 236 10.47 -15.79 16.64
CA LEU A 236 11.91 -16.00 16.43
C LEU A 236 12.14 -17.09 15.38
N GLN A 237 11.85 -16.80 14.11
CA GLN A 237 12.04 -17.78 13.04
C GLN A 237 13.45 -17.75 12.46
N THR A 238 14.09 -16.58 12.40
CA THR A 238 15.42 -16.42 11.81
C THR A 238 16.40 -15.70 12.77
N PRO A 239 17.73 -15.87 12.58
CA PRO A 239 18.71 -15.13 13.37
C PRO A 239 18.62 -13.61 13.22
N SER A 240 18.18 -13.11 12.05
CA SER A 240 17.92 -11.68 11.82
C SER A 240 16.68 -11.19 12.57
N ASP A 241 15.70 -12.06 12.84
CA ASP A 241 14.52 -11.71 13.63
C ASP A 241 14.90 -11.34 15.08
N LYS A 242 15.95 -11.96 15.66
CA LYS A 242 16.49 -11.56 16.98
C LYS A 242 16.93 -10.10 17.02
N TRP A 243 17.63 -9.67 15.97
CA TRP A 243 18.08 -8.28 15.86
C TRP A 243 16.92 -7.33 15.55
N SER A 244 15.95 -7.75 14.73
CA SER A 244 14.74 -6.97 14.47
C SER A 244 13.96 -6.71 15.76
N ARG A 245 13.79 -7.73 16.61
CA ARG A 245 13.12 -7.59 17.91
C ARG A 245 13.84 -6.65 18.86
N ARG A 246 15.18 -6.62 18.83
CA ARG A 246 16.00 -5.77 19.72
C ARG A 246 16.15 -4.33 19.21
N LEU A 247 16.31 -4.14 17.91
CA LEU A 247 16.60 -2.84 17.29
C LEU A 247 15.36 -2.14 16.73
N MET A 248 14.27 -2.88 16.53
CA MET A 248 13.02 -2.39 15.96
C MET A 248 11.78 -2.81 16.75
N PRO A 249 11.78 -2.78 18.10
CA PRO A 249 10.67 -3.26 18.91
C PRO A 249 9.34 -2.53 18.64
N PHE A 250 9.41 -1.38 17.97
CA PHE A 250 8.25 -0.54 17.70
C PHE A 250 7.69 -0.67 16.27
N ASN A 251 8.38 -1.37 15.36
CA ASN A 251 8.02 -1.39 13.94
C ASN A 251 7.16 -2.60 13.52
N HIS A 252 6.88 -3.49 14.46
CA HIS A 252 6.00 -4.62 14.25
C HIS A 252 4.58 -4.23 14.66
N LEU A 253 3.59 -4.76 13.93
CA LEU A 253 2.20 -4.42 14.13
C LEU A 253 1.38 -5.71 14.25
N LYS A 254 0.35 -5.71 15.07
CA LYS A 254 -0.70 -6.74 15.09
C LYS A 254 -2.02 -6.12 14.66
N LEU A 255 -2.76 -6.80 13.81
CA LEU A 255 -4.12 -6.48 13.49
C LEU A 255 -5.03 -7.26 14.45
N MET A 256 -5.89 -6.51 15.10
CA MET A 256 -6.92 -7.05 15.97
C MET A 256 -8.28 -6.61 15.42
N ALA A 257 -9.30 -7.42 15.65
CA ALA A 257 -10.69 -7.08 15.39
C ALA A 257 -11.52 -7.19 16.65
N ARG A 258 -12.61 -6.44 16.71
CA ARG A 258 -13.63 -6.54 17.74
C ARG A 258 -14.99 -6.45 17.07
N SER A 259 -15.72 -7.57 17.15
CA SER A 259 -17.14 -7.62 16.84
C SER A 259 -17.95 -7.19 18.08
N THR A 260 -19.21 -6.80 17.89
CA THR A 260 -20.10 -6.36 18.98
C THR A 260 -20.35 -7.43 20.05
N ARG A 261 -20.17 -8.72 19.70
CA ARG A 261 -20.47 -9.87 20.56
C ARG A 261 -19.23 -10.59 21.09
N GLN A 262 -18.05 -10.28 20.57
CA GLN A 262 -16.84 -11.06 20.83
C GLN A 262 -15.76 -10.22 21.52
N GLU A 263 -14.87 -10.92 22.22
CA GLU A 263 -13.64 -10.34 22.70
C GLU A 263 -12.71 -9.95 21.53
N LYS A 264 -11.60 -9.26 21.85
CA LYS A 264 -10.63 -8.85 20.83
C LYS A 264 -10.03 -10.10 20.15
N LEU A 265 -10.23 -10.25 18.85
CA LEU A 265 -9.66 -11.32 18.03
C LEU A 265 -8.37 -10.88 17.36
N PHE A 266 -7.40 -11.79 17.25
CA PHE A 266 -6.14 -11.57 16.56
C PHE A 266 -6.26 -12.01 15.09
N VAL A 267 -6.19 -11.05 14.16
CA VAL A 267 -6.51 -11.26 12.73
C VAL A 267 -5.25 -11.36 11.87
N GLY A 268 -4.17 -10.71 12.28
CA GLY A 268 -2.92 -10.78 11.53
C GLY A 268 -1.78 -10.06 12.19
N GLN A 269 -0.60 -10.19 11.61
CA GLN A 269 0.61 -9.59 12.15
C GLN A 269 1.56 -9.17 11.03
N TYR A 270 2.18 -8.02 11.20
CA TYR A 270 3.26 -7.55 10.35
C TYR A 270 4.58 -7.48 11.15
N VAL A 271 5.63 -8.07 10.60
CA VAL A 271 6.99 -8.00 11.13
C VAL A 271 7.91 -7.32 10.11
N CYS A 272 8.47 -6.19 10.51
CA CYS A 272 9.40 -5.45 9.66
C CYS A 272 10.74 -6.20 9.46
N SER A 273 11.38 -5.98 8.31
CA SER A 273 12.72 -6.47 7.98
C SER A 273 13.74 -5.34 7.99
N LEU A 274 15.01 -5.69 8.22
CA LEU A 274 16.17 -4.79 8.09
C LEU A 274 16.68 -4.69 6.64
N SER A 275 16.19 -5.53 5.73
CA SER A 275 16.64 -5.50 4.35
C SER A 275 16.24 -4.17 3.67
N PRO A 276 17.14 -3.55 2.88
CA PRO A 276 16.82 -2.33 2.15
C PRO A 276 15.74 -2.54 1.07
N MET A 277 15.55 -3.79 0.62
CA MET A 277 14.63 -4.16 -0.46
C MET A 277 13.37 -4.89 0.03
N LYS A 278 13.32 -5.31 1.30
CA LYS A 278 12.15 -5.96 1.90
C LYS A 278 11.66 -5.12 3.07
N TYR A 279 10.41 -4.68 3.01
CA TYR A 279 9.76 -4.00 4.13
C TYR A 279 9.56 -4.94 5.31
N GLY A 280 9.08 -6.16 5.05
CA GLY A 280 8.74 -7.12 6.10
C GLY A 280 7.96 -8.33 5.61
N ARG A 281 7.35 -9.02 6.56
CA ARG A 281 6.42 -10.15 6.38
C ARG A 281 5.08 -9.80 7.01
N LEU A 282 3.99 -10.18 6.34
CA LEU A 282 2.62 -9.96 6.79
C LEU A 282 1.92 -11.32 6.84
N TRP A 283 1.44 -11.71 8.01
CA TRP A 283 0.61 -12.89 8.22
C TRP A 283 -0.84 -12.45 8.41
N ILE A 284 -1.75 -13.16 7.75
CA ILE A 284 -3.20 -12.96 7.86
C ILE A 284 -3.84 -14.30 8.17
N PHE A 285 -4.62 -14.38 9.25
CA PHE A 285 -5.35 -15.59 9.63
C PHE A 285 -6.68 -15.64 8.88
N ASP A 286 -6.65 -16.30 7.72
CA ASP A 286 -7.77 -16.42 6.80
C ASP A 286 -9.04 -16.96 7.49
N SER A 287 -8.90 -17.96 8.36
CA SER A 287 -10.04 -18.52 9.11
C SER A 287 -10.69 -17.50 10.05
N VAL A 288 -9.90 -16.63 10.68
CA VAL A 288 -10.44 -15.60 11.59
C VAL A 288 -11.23 -14.55 10.81
N ILE A 289 -10.76 -14.19 9.60
CA ILE A 289 -11.53 -13.29 8.72
C ILE A 289 -12.82 -13.95 8.25
N GLN A 290 -12.77 -15.24 7.91
CA GLN A 290 -13.96 -16.00 7.54
C GLN A 290 -14.99 -16.02 8.68
N ASP A 291 -14.58 -16.35 9.91
CA ASP A 291 -15.46 -16.37 11.08
C ASP A 291 -16.11 -15.00 11.34
N LEU A 292 -15.33 -13.92 11.17
CA LEU A 292 -15.82 -12.53 11.29
C LEU A 292 -16.87 -12.19 10.22
N LEU A 293 -16.66 -12.64 8.97
CA LEU A 293 -17.59 -12.41 7.87
C LEU A 293 -18.91 -13.16 8.06
N GLU A 294 -18.84 -14.43 8.47
CA GLU A 294 -20.01 -15.26 8.77
C GLU A 294 -20.88 -14.65 9.88
N GLU A 295 -20.26 -14.05 10.91
CA GLU A 295 -20.99 -13.35 11.97
C GLU A 295 -21.70 -12.09 11.45
N SER A 296 -21.09 -11.36 10.52
CA SER A 296 -21.64 -10.15 9.92
C SER A 296 -22.79 -10.38 8.91
N ARG A 297 -23.27 -11.62 8.78
CA ARG A 297 -24.42 -12.08 7.96
C ARG A 297 -24.13 -12.33 6.48
N GLU A 298 -22.87 -12.43 6.08
CA GLU A 298 -22.53 -13.06 4.80
C GLU A 298 -22.39 -14.56 5.02
N LYS A 299 -23.44 -15.34 4.71
CA LYS A 299 -23.29 -16.80 4.62
C LYS A 299 -22.41 -17.09 3.41
N LEU A 300 -21.12 -17.29 3.65
CA LEU A 300 -20.17 -17.64 2.61
C LEU A 300 -20.33 -19.12 2.24
N ASP A 301 -20.11 -19.43 0.97
CA ASP A 301 -19.98 -20.80 0.50
C ASP A 301 -18.77 -21.45 1.23
N PRO A 302 -18.85 -22.69 1.74
CA PRO A 302 -17.70 -23.37 2.32
C PRO A 302 -16.46 -23.47 1.40
N ASP A 303 -16.61 -23.37 0.07
CA ASP A 303 -15.47 -23.30 -0.88
C ASP A 303 -15.05 -21.86 -1.23
N PHE A 304 -15.61 -20.87 -0.52
CA PHE A 304 -15.35 -19.47 -0.80
C PHE A 304 -13.93 -19.06 -0.37
N ASP A 305 -13.15 -18.56 -1.32
CA ASP A 305 -11.81 -18.05 -1.04
C ASP A 305 -11.88 -16.66 -0.41
N VAL A 306 -11.73 -16.58 0.92
CA VAL A 306 -11.75 -15.32 1.69
C VAL A 306 -10.79 -14.26 1.16
N ARG A 307 -9.71 -14.66 0.47
CA ARG A 307 -8.72 -13.76 -0.15
C ARG A 307 -9.29 -12.93 -1.31
N LYS A 308 -10.48 -13.28 -1.80
CA LYS A 308 -11.21 -12.56 -2.85
C LYS A 308 -12.24 -11.58 -2.29
N THR A 309 -12.35 -11.47 -0.96
CA THR A 309 -13.30 -10.56 -0.32
C THR A 309 -12.82 -9.13 -0.27
N ARG A 310 -13.80 -8.21 -0.16
CA ARG A 310 -13.55 -6.80 0.15
C ARG A 310 -12.82 -6.61 1.48
N VAL A 311 -13.17 -7.38 2.51
CA VAL A 311 -12.49 -7.29 3.82
C VAL A 311 -11.01 -7.64 3.69
N TYR A 312 -10.67 -8.65 2.91
CA TYR A 312 -9.27 -9.01 2.69
C TYR A 312 -8.50 -7.90 1.97
N ASP A 313 -9.10 -7.34 0.92
CA ASP A 313 -8.55 -6.19 0.19
C ASP A 313 -8.33 -4.98 1.11
N LEU A 314 -9.26 -4.74 2.03
CA LEU A 314 -9.17 -3.69 3.03
C LEU A 314 -8.07 -3.96 4.07
N VAL A 315 -7.93 -5.20 4.55
CA VAL A 315 -6.82 -5.60 5.42
C VAL A 315 -5.48 -5.36 4.74
N MET A 316 -5.36 -5.71 3.45
CA MET A 316 -4.15 -5.45 2.66
C MET A 316 -3.90 -3.95 2.49
N ALA A 317 -4.92 -3.17 2.14
CA ALA A 317 -4.81 -1.72 1.97
C ALA A 317 -4.38 -1.02 3.27
N THR A 318 -5.01 -1.35 4.39
CA THR A 318 -4.69 -0.76 5.71
C THR A 318 -3.32 -1.18 6.19
N ALA A 319 -2.91 -2.44 5.99
CA ALA A 319 -1.55 -2.90 6.27
C ALA A 319 -0.51 -2.08 5.50
N MET A 320 -0.76 -1.76 4.22
CA MET A 320 0.16 -0.96 3.42
C MET A 320 0.19 0.50 3.86
N CYS A 321 -0.95 1.12 4.20
CA CYS A 321 -1.00 2.45 4.79
C CYS A 321 -0.09 2.54 6.02
N MET A 322 -0.20 1.53 6.89
CA MET A 322 0.60 1.39 8.09
C MET A 322 2.10 1.28 7.83
N ILE A 323 2.49 0.36 6.94
CA ILE A 323 3.90 0.13 6.61
C ILE A 323 4.52 1.37 5.96
N ILE A 324 3.78 2.04 5.07
CA ILE A 324 4.21 3.27 4.41
C ILE A 324 4.34 4.39 5.44
N GLY A 325 3.35 4.58 6.30
CA GLY A 325 3.34 5.61 7.34
C GLY A 325 4.49 5.46 8.33
N GLU A 326 4.75 4.25 8.84
CA GLU A 326 5.89 3.96 9.71
C GLU A 326 7.24 4.19 8.99
N TRP A 327 7.33 3.88 7.70
CA TRP A 327 8.52 4.22 6.93
C TRP A 327 8.73 5.73 6.78
N GLN A 328 7.67 6.48 6.45
CA GLN A 328 7.73 7.95 6.33
C GLN A 328 8.08 8.62 7.66
N LYS A 329 7.51 8.14 8.78
CA LYS A 329 7.88 8.58 10.14
C LYS A 329 9.37 8.45 10.40
N ARG A 330 9.96 7.28 10.10
CA ARG A 330 11.39 7.04 10.29
C ARG A 330 12.26 7.97 9.47
N MET A 331 11.93 8.14 8.19
CA MET A 331 12.65 9.07 7.30
C MET A 331 12.57 10.51 7.82
N THR A 332 11.41 10.93 8.31
CA THR A 332 11.20 12.26 8.88
C THR A 332 12.03 12.46 10.15
N VAL A 333 12.01 11.50 11.07
CA VAL A 333 12.80 11.54 12.31
C VAL A 333 14.30 11.59 12.00
N GLN A 334 14.78 10.75 11.08
CA GLN A 334 16.19 10.75 10.64
C GLN A 334 16.58 12.11 10.04
N LEU A 335 15.73 12.69 9.20
CA LEU A 335 15.98 14.01 8.62
C LEU A 335 16.05 15.09 9.69
N ILE A 336 15.14 15.09 10.66
CA ILE A 336 15.15 16.04 11.79
C ILE A 336 16.45 15.90 12.60
N PHE A 337 16.88 14.67 12.92
CA PHE A 337 18.14 14.46 13.62
C PHE A 337 19.35 14.98 12.83
N ILE A 338 19.40 14.74 11.51
CA ILE A 338 20.46 15.26 10.64
C ILE A 338 20.47 16.79 10.67
N ILE A 339 19.32 17.43 10.56
CA ILE A 339 19.18 18.90 10.61
C ILE A 339 19.65 19.44 11.97
N LEU A 340 19.25 18.81 13.08
CA LEU A 340 19.66 19.23 14.43
C LEU A 340 21.17 19.07 14.65
N LEU A 341 21.77 17.97 14.16
CA LEU A 341 23.22 17.74 14.27
C LEU A 341 24.02 18.74 13.41
N GLN A 342 23.51 19.11 12.23
CA GLN A 342 24.14 20.12 11.38
C GLN A 342 23.95 21.55 11.94
N GLY A 343 22.79 21.85 12.52
CA GLY A 343 22.52 23.14 13.18
C GLY A 343 23.34 23.38 14.44
N ALA A 344 23.76 22.32 15.14
CA ALA A 344 24.66 22.41 16.30
C ALA A 344 26.15 22.55 15.93
N GLY A 345 26.50 22.45 14.64
CA GLY A 345 27.88 22.49 14.15
C GLY A 345 28.42 23.88 13.77
N VAL A 346 27.65 24.96 13.98
CA VAL A 346 28.07 26.34 13.65
C VAL A 346 28.06 27.21 14.91
N THR A 347 29.09 27.01 15.75
CA THR A 347 29.61 28.08 16.62
C THR A 347 31.13 28.04 16.49
N TYR A 348 31.65 28.66 15.42
CA TYR A 348 33.06 29.02 15.38
C TYR A 348 33.26 30.29 16.20
N SER A 349 34.16 30.14 17.17
CA SER A 349 34.84 31.16 17.95
C SER A 349 35.12 32.46 17.20
N SER A 350 34.72 33.57 17.80
CA SER A 350 35.34 34.89 17.61
C SER A 350 36.49 35.08 18.58
#